data_AF-A0A1B1NDI5-F1
#
_entry.id   AF-A0A1B1NDI5-F1
#
_cell.length_a   1.000
_cell.length_b   1.000
_cell.length_c   1.000
_cell.angle_alpha   90.00
_cell.angle_beta   90.00
_cell.angle_gamma   90.00
#
_symmetry.space_group_name_H-M   'P 1'
#
loop_
_entity.id
_entity.type
_entity.pdbx_description
1 polymer ?
#
loop_
_entity_poly.entity_id
_entity_poly.type
_entity_poly.pdbx_seq_one_letter_code
_entity_poly.pdbx_strand_id
1 'polypeptide(L)'
;MITGAPETVDGQLHLVLTRTFTAPIQDVWDAITQSERLGRWFGTWTGDPASGRVEVTWAYEDGAPSEPYVIEVCEEPTRLRVHNEGDDAEQLWTLDLRLAEEDGVTTLRFAQVLTDTSSVHHVGPGWEYYLDRMADTVRTGEVATTTWDGYLAMGSEYAAAFDLPEAQVGEALLMSALGQLKDLVRAGADGDAATMTTPCEGWDVRRLSEHLVTTTEAFTRGVRGEAVDWTASPQPVEGEVAQAFAQAADELFHARSTAGESVDPPDWQLAEYAVHTWDLATALGRPTADLDQRVAERGAAFMRVNLSDENRGEAFGPARPEPQAGDAYADLAAFAGRDVGLRSPGRRPAGATPP
;
A
#
# COMPACT_ATOMS: atom_id res chain seq x y z
N MET A 1 -1.84 -9.92 5.36
CA MET A 1 -1.28 -10.36 6.65
C MET A 1 0.21 -10.18 6.62
N ILE A 2 0.68 -9.25 7.43
CA ILE A 2 2.11 -8.97 7.59
C ILE A 2 2.84 -10.12 8.28
N THR A 3 4.12 -10.23 7.99
CA THR A 3 5.08 -11.14 8.63
C THR A 3 6.08 -10.40 9.52
N GLY A 4 6.13 -9.07 9.40
CA GLY A 4 6.97 -8.23 10.24
C GLY A 4 6.36 -7.89 11.59
N ALA A 5 7.21 -7.75 12.61
CA ALA A 5 6.81 -7.35 13.96
C ALA A 5 7.85 -6.43 14.61
N PRO A 6 7.44 -5.59 15.59
CA PRO A 6 8.39 -4.82 16.39
C PRO A 6 9.16 -5.74 17.35
N GLU A 7 10.47 -5.56 17.43
CA GLU A 7 11.29 -6.18 18.47
C GLU A 7 12.32 -5.18 19.01
N THR A 8 12.48 -5.12 20.33
CA THR A 8 13.56 -4.33 20.93
C THR A 8 14.78 -5.22 21.14
N VAL A 9 15.87 -4.92 20.43
CA VAL A 9 17.16 -5.61 20.56
C VAL A 9 18.19 -4.58 21.01
N ASP A 10 18.88 -4.86 22.12
CA ASP A 10 19.91 -3.98 22.70
C ASP A 10 19.47 -2.51 22.90
N GLY A 11 18.18 -2.31 23.19
CA GLY A 11 17.58 -0.99 23.42
C GLY A 11 17.19 -0.24 22.14
N GLN A 12 17.37 -0.82 20.97
CA GLN A 12 16.91 -0.28 19.69
C GLN A 12 15.67 -1.02 19.20
N LEU A 13 14.68 -0.28 18.73
CA LEU A 13 13.51 -0.86 18.09
C LEU A 13 13.88 -1.34 16.68
N HIS A 14 13.40 -2.53 16.32
CA HIS A 14 13.61 -3.12 15.01
C HIS A 14 12.28 -3.52 14.39
N LEU A 15 12.21 -3.40 13.05
CA LEU A 15 11.29 -4.17 12.23
C LEU A 15 11.93 -5.52 11.96
N VAL A 16 11.29 -6.61 12.39
CA VAL A 16 11.80 -7.98 12.22
C VAL A 16 10.86 -8.79 11.36
N LEU A 17 11.34 -9.27 10.21
CA LEU A 17 10.62 -10.20 9.33
C LEU A 17 11.32 -11.57 9.34
N THR A 18 10.52 -12.64 9.34
CA THR A 18 11.05 -14.01 9.29
C THR A 18 10.64 -14.71 8.00
N ARG A 19 11.58 -15.42 7.37
CA ARG A 19 11.34 -16.27 6.20
C ARG A 19 11.94 -17.65 6.39
N THR A 20 11.26 -18.67 5.89
CA THR A 20 11.75 -20.05 5.89
C THR A 20 11.94 -20.53 4.47
N PHE A 21 13.06 -21.19 4.20
CA PHE A 21 13.42 -21.73 2.89
C PHE A 21 13.69 -23.22 3.03
N THR A 22 13.08 -24.04 2.19
CA THR A 22 13.45 -25.46 2.03
C THR A 22 14.71 -25.54 1.17
N ALA A 23 15.81 -25.04 1.72
CA ALA A 23 17.13 -24.97 1.09
C ALA A 23 18.23 -24.97 2.18
N PRO A 24 19.43 -25.51 1.88
CA PRO A 24 20.59 -25.42 2.76
C PRO A 24 20.97 -23.96 3.07
N ILE A 25 21.56 -23.72 4.24
CA ILE A 25 21.93 -22.37 4.70
C ILE A 25 22.85 -21.65 3.73
N GLN A 26 23.76 -22.39 3.09
CA GLN A 26 24.69 -21.83 2.13
C GLN A 26 23.97 -21.27 0.90
N ASP A 27 22.91 -21.94 0.42
CA ASP A 27 22.17 -21.45 -0.74
C ASP A 27 21.43 -20.15 -0.44
N VAL A 28 20.93 -19.99 0.79
CA VAL A 28 20.28 -18.76 1.26
C VAL A 28 21.32 -17.67 1.52
N TRP A 29 22.46 -18.01 2.11
CA TRP A 29 23.58 -17.10 2.34
C TRP A 29 24.12 -16.53 1.04
N ASP A 30 24.33 -17.37 0.03
CA ASP A 30 24.80 -16.97 -1.29
C ASP A 30 23.77 -16.07 -1.99
N ALA A 31 22.47 -16.27 -1.77
CA ALA A 31 21.43 -15.39 -2.30
C ALA A 31 21.48 -13.96 -1.71
N ILE A 32 22.05 -13.81 -0.51
CA ILE A 32 22.25 -12.52 0.17
C ILE A 32 23.60 -11.91 -0.21
N THR A 33 24.65 -12.72 -0.29
CA THR A 33 26.04 -12.21 -0.31
C THR A 33 26.68 -12.21 -1.69
N GLN A 34 26.28 -13.08 -2.62
CA GLN A 34 26.83 -13.06 -3.97
C GLN A 34 26.12 -12.00 -4.81
N SER A 35 26.86 -11.01 -5.31
CA SER A 35 26.31 -9.85 -6.05
C SER A 35 25.35 -10.25 -7.19
N GLU A 36 25.71 -11.27 -7.97
CA GLU A 36 24.86 -11.77 -9.06
C GLU A 36 23.53 -12.36 -8.55
N ARG A 37 23.56 -13.06 -7.41
CA ARG A 37 22.36 -13.68 -6.83
C ARG A 37 21.49 -12.66 -6.09
N LEU A 38 22.11 -11.70 -5.39
CA LEU A 38 21.42 -10.55 -4.80
C LEU A 38 20.67 -9.75 -5.88
N GLY A 39 21.29 -9.61 -7.06
CA GLY A 39 20.74 -8.89 -8.21
C GLY A 39 19.47 -9.51 -8.81
N ARG A 40 19.11 -10.74 -8.39
CA ARG A 40 17.89 -11.42 -8.84
C ARG A 40 16.65 -11.00 -8.05
N TRP A 41 16.83 -10.36 -6.89
CA TRP A 41 15.70 -9.98 -6.01
C TRP A 41 15.80 -8.58 -5.40
N PHE A 42 16.98 -8.01 -5.16
CA PHE A 42 17.15 -6.69 -4.54
C PHE A 42 18.01 -5.71 -5.37
N GLY A 43 19.29 -6.05 -5.56
CA GLY A 43 20.28 -5.13 -6.14
C GLY A 43 21.62 -5.82 -6.34
N THR A 44 22.59 -5.13 -6.92
CA THR A 44 23.95 -5.64 -7.10
C THR A 44 24.93 -4.84 -6.27
N TRP A 45 26.04 -5.44 -5.86
CA TRP A 45 27.12 -4.71 -5.22
C TRP A 45 28.46 -4.84 -5.97
N THR A 46 29.33 -3.84 -5.81
CA THR A 46 30.70 -3.82 -6.34
C THR A 46 31.70 -3.40 -5.27
N GLY A 47 32.99 -3.67 -5.50
CA GLY A 47 34.07 -3.39 -4.54
C GLY A 47 34.68 -4.65 -3.92
N ASP A 48 35.45 -4.46 -2.85
CA ASP A 48 36.07 -5.55 -2.09
C ASP A 48 35.42 -5.64 -0.71
N PRO A 49 34.61 -6.67 -0.39
CA PRO A 49 33.96 -6.80 0.90
C PRO A 49 34.97 -6.94 2.06
N ALA A 50 36.21 -7.40 1.79
CA ALA A 50 37.26 -7.48 2.80
C ALA A 50 37.74 -6.10 3.27
N SER A 51 37.43 -5.03 2.52
CA SER A 51 37.67 -3.65 2.95
C SER A 51 36.70 -3.18 4.03
N GLY A 52 35.62 -3.93 4.30
CA GLY A 52 34.53 -3.53 5.19
C GLY A 52 33.52 -2.58 4.53
N ARG A 53 33.61 -2.35 3.21
CA ARG A 53 32.70 -1.47 2.47
C ARG A 53 32.48 -1.95 1.04
N VAL A 54 31.26 -1.78 0.52
CA VAL A 54 30.89 -2.04 -0.87
C VAL A 54 29.96 -0.94 -1.39
N GLU A 55 29.88 -0.79 -2.72
CA GLU A 55 28.87 0.06 -3.36
C GLU A 55 27.69 -0.80 -3.79
N VAL A 56 26.49 -0.48 -3.33
CA VAL A 56 25.25 -1.21 -3.63
C VAL A 56 24.41 -0.39 -4.60
N THR A 57 24.05 -1.00 -5.73
CA THR A 57 23.14 -0.45 -6.73
C THR A 57 21.81 -1.18 -6.69
N TRP A 58 20.74 -0.43 -6.48
CA TRP A 58 19.39 -0.97 -6.37
C TRP A 58 18.82 -1.27 -7.77
N ALA A 59 18.34 -2.49 -7.98
CA ALA A 59 18.00 -2.98 -9.33
C ALA A 59 16.54 -2.74 -9.73
N TYR A 60 15.68 -2.40 -8.77
CA TYR A 60 14.22 -2.33 -8.96
C TYR A 60 13.62 -0.98 -8.56
N GLU A 61 14.47 0.05 -8.46
CA GLU A 61 14.11 1.44 -8.19
C GLU A 61 14.36 2.29 -9.44
N ASP A 62 13.53 3.31 -9.66
CA ASP A 62 13.70 4.23 -10.79
C ASP A 62 15.06 4.95 -10.70
N GLY A 63 15.82 4.90 -11.79
CA GLY A 63 17.15 5.50 -11.86
C GLY A 63 18.30 4.67 -11.27
N ALA A 64 18.02 3.51 -10.67
CA ALA A 64 19.00 2.58 -10.11
C ALA A 64 20.07 3.27 -9.23
N PRO A 65 19.65 3.91 -8.12
CA PRO A 65 20.59 4.62 -7.25
C PRO A 65 21.67 3.68 -6.73
N SER A 66 22.88 4.21 -6.59
CA SER A 66 24.02 3.52 -6.02
C SER A 66 24.53 4.27 -4.81
N GLU A 67 24.71 3.55 -3.70
CA GLU A 67 25.13 4.12 -2.44
C GLU A 67 26.12 3.18 -1.70
N PRO A 68 27.03 3.75 -0.87
CA PRO A 68 27.96 2.95 -0.09
C PRO A 68 27.27 2.25 1.08
N TYR A 69 27.61 0.97 1.26
CA TYR A 69 27.29 0.18 2.45
C TYR A 69 28.55 -0.23 3.20
N VAL A 70 28.54 -0.05 4.51
CA VAL A 70 29.55 -0.52 5.44
C VAL A 70 29.13 -1.88 5.99
N ILE A 71 30.08 -2.81 6.05
CA ILE A 71 29.92 -4.15 6.60
C ILE A 71 30.41 -4.14 8.05
N GLU A 72 29.47 -4.16 8.99
CA GLU A 72 29.78 -4.19 10.42
C GLU A 72 30.13 -5.61 10.89
N VAL A 73 29.39 -6.61 10.38
CA VAL A 73 29.56 -8.03 10.73
C VAL A 73 29.37 -8.87 9.48
N CYS A 74 30.29 -9.80 9.24
CA CYS A 74 30.15 -10.83 8.20
C CYS A 74 30.69 -12.15 8.73
N GLU A 75 29.78 -13.01 9.20
CA GLU A 75 30.07 -14.32 9.81
C GLU A 75 29.39 -15.40 8.96
N GLU A 76 30.03 -15.80 7.87
CA GLU A 76 29.50 -16.81 6.96
C GLU A 76 29.26 -18.17 7.66
N PRO A 77 28.12 -18.86 7.41
CA PRO A 77 26.94 -18.44 6.65
C PRO A 77 25.79 -17.92 7.54
N THR A 78 26.09 -17.42 8.74
CA THR A 78 25.10 -17.25 9.82
C THR A 78 24.67 -15.82 10.08
N ARG A 79 25.51 -14.81 9.80
CA ARG A 79 25.16 -13.42 10.11
C ARG A 79 25.82 -12.40 9.20
N LEU A 80 25.02 -11.47 8.70
CA LEU A 80 25.47 -10.28 7.99
C LEU A 80 24.82 -9.06 8.66
N ARG A 81 25.63 -8.07 9.03
CA ARG A 81 25.15 -6.76 9.49
C ARG A 81 25.79 -5.65 8.68
N VAL A 82 24.97 -4.80 8.09
CA VAL A 82 25.39 -3.71 7.20
C VAL A 82 24.60 -2.44 7.49
N HIS A 83 25.17 -1.30 7.15
CA HIS A 83 24.43 -0.04 7.06
C HIS A 83 24.84 0.78 5.84
N ASN A 84 23.94 1.57 5.28
CA ASN A 84 24.31 2.59 4.29
C ASN A 84 24.91 3.82 4.97
N GLU A 85 25.67 4.61 4.21
CA GLU A 85 26.16 5.91 4.69
C GLU A 85 25.29 7.06 4.16
N GLY A 86 24.89 7.95 5.05
CA GLY A 86 24.16 9.17 4.72
C GLY A 86 24.25 10.17 5.87
N ASP A 87 24.15 11.46 5.54
CA ASP A 87 24.11 12.53 6.55
C ASP A 87 22.70 12.70 7.17
N ASP A 88 21.69 12.14 6.51
CA ASP A 88 20.30 12.15 6.97
C ASP A 88 20.02 10.89 7.80
N ALA A 89 19.80 11.09 9.10
CA ALA A 89 19.53 10.00 10.04
C ALA A 89 18.22 9.26 9.76
N GLU A 90 17.29 9.86 9.03
CA GLU A 90 16.04 9.23 8.58
C GLU A 90 16.26 8.30 7.40
N GLN A 91 17.37 8.47 6.67
CA GLN A 91 17.77 7.64 5.52
C GLN A 91 18.89 6.65 5.86
N LEU A 92 19.32 6.60 7.13
CA LEU A 92 20.28 5.60 7.62
C LEU A 92 19.59 4.28 7.93
N TRP A 93 19.91 3.27 7.14
CA TRP A 93 19.37 1.93 7.19
C TRP A 93 20.43 1.02 7.77
N THR A 94 20.12 0.38 8.89
CA THR A 94 20.96 -0.68 9.48
C THR A 94 20.22 -1.99 9.44
N LEU A 95 20.77 -2.98 8.73
CA LEU A 95 20.19 -4.30 8.52
C LEU A 95 21.02 -5.36 9.25
N ASP A 96 20.38 -6.24 10.02
CA ASP A 96 20.97 -7.42 10.68
C ASP A 96 20.23 -8.67 10.20
N LEU A 97 20.89 -9.45 9.36
CA LEU A 97 20.38 -10.67 8.78
C LEU A 97 21.01 -11.85 9.50
N ARG A 98 20.18 -12.75 10.04
CA ARG A 98 20.63 -13.96 10.73
C ARG A 98 20.01 -15.20 10.09
N LEU A 99 20.84 -16.20 9.82
CA LEU A 99 20.44 -17.48 9.28
C LEU A 99 20.65 -18.60 10.31
N ALA A 100 19.69 -19.52 10.37
CA ALA A 100 19.80 -20.77 11.11
C ALA A 100 19.18 -21.90 10.29
N GLU A 101 19.83 -23.06 10.22
CA GLU A 101 19.30 -24.24 9.53
C GLU A 101 19.02 -25.36 10.52
N GLU A 102 17.84 -25.95 10.38
CA GLU A 102 17.41 -27.15 11.11
C GLU A 102 16.66 -28.06 10.14
N ASP A 103 17.00 -29.36 10.12
CA ASP A 103 16.37 -30.38 9.28
C ASP A 103 16.20 -30.02 7.79
N GLY A 104 17.21 -29.33 7.22
CA GLY A 104 17.22 -28.91 5.81
C GLY A 104 16.31 -27.72 5.50
N VAL A 105 15.81 -27.04 6.52
CA VAL A 105 15.05 -25.79 6.43
C VAL A 105 15.87 -24.66 7.03
N THR A 106 16.16 -23.65 6.22
CA THR A 106 16.84 -22.43 6.67
C THR A 106 15.83 -21.37 7.05
N THR A 107 15.98 -20.79 8.23
CA THR A 107 15.24 -19.62 8.69
C THR A 107 16.11 -18.38 8.57
N LEU A 108 15.64 -17.38 7.83
CA LEU A 108 16.16 -16.01 7.82
C LEU A 108 15.35 -15.17 8.81
N ARG A 109 16.05 -14.56 9.75
CA ARG A 109 15.56 -13.43 10.53
C ARG A 109 16.19 -12.16 9.95
N PHE A 110 15.38 -11.37 9.26
CA PHE A 110 15.74 -10.08 8.72
C PHE A 110 15.33 -8.99 9.71
N ALA A 111 16.26 -8.17 10.18
CA ALA A 111 15.95 -7.09 11.10
C ALA A 111 16.49 -5.76 10.59
N GLN A 112 15.63 -4.74 10.49
CA GLN A 112 16.03 -3.36 10.26
C GLN A 112 15.90 -2.57 11.55
N VAL A 113 16.93 -1.81 11.93
CA VAL A 113 16.85 -0.81 13.00
C VAL A 113 15.90 0.31 12.58
N LEU A 114 14.94 0.64 13.44
CA LEU A 114 14.06 1.80 13.26
C LEU A 114 14.58 2.96 14.12
N THR A 115 15.14 3.98 13.48
CA THR A 115 15.48 5.26 14.11
C THR A 115 14.23 6.14 14.30
N ASP A 116 13.26 5.98 13.41
CA ASP A 116 11.92 6.52 13.48
C ASP A 116 10.90 5.44 13.09
N THR A 117 9.83 5.29 13.87
CA THR A 117 8.75 4.34 13.58
C THR A 117 7.80 4.86 12.53
N SER A 118 7.76 6.17 12.28
CA SER A 118 6.78 6.77 11.37
C SER A 118 6.85 6.17 9.96
N SER A 119 8.02 5.67 9.54
CA SER A 119 8.23 5.09 8.21
C SER A 119 7.81 3.62 8.07
N VAL A 120 7.51 2.92 9.17
CA VAL A 120 7.30 1.46 9.14
C VAL A 120 6.10 1.05 8.28
N HIS A 121 5.12 1.93 8.10
CA HIS A 121 3.95 1.70 7.26
C HIS A 121 4.27 1.58 5.77
N HIS A 122 5.41 2.07 5.30
CA HIS A 122 5.86 1.88 3.91
C HIS A 122 7.13 1.03 3.82
N VAL A 123 8.03 1.10 4.81
CA VAL A 123 9.23 0.26 4.91
C VAL A 123 8.86 -1.22 5.08
N GLY A 124 7.87 -1.53 5.92
CA GLY A 124 7.38 -2.89 6.13
C GLY A 124 6.94 -3.55 4.82
N PRO A 125 5.95 -2.99 4.10
CA PRO A 125 5.55 -3.46 2.77
C PRO A 125 6.69 -3.63 1.77
N GLY A 126 7.66 -2.70 1.76
CA GLY A 126 8.84 -2.78 0.90
C GLY A 126 9.66 -4.05 1.16
N TRP A 127 9.92 -4.37 2.43
CA TRP A 127 10.66 -5.58 2.78
C TRP A 127 9.86 -6.86 2.54
N GLU A 128 8.54 -6.84 2.74
CA GLU A 128 7.69 -7.97 2.36
C GLU A 128 7.87 -8.31 0.88
N TYR A 129 7.83 -7.30 0.01
CA TYR A 129 8.04 -7.46 -1.43
C TYR A 129 9.43 -8.03 -1.76
N TYR A 130 10.50 -7.43 -1.23
CA TYR A 130 11.86 -7.90 -1.51
C TYR A 130 12.14 -9.30 -0.96
N LEU A 131 11.62 -9.64 0.22
CA LEU A 131 11.82 -10.97 0.81
C LEU A 131 11.01 -12.05 0.09
N ASP A 132 9.84 -11.71 -0.46
CA ASP A 132 9.08 -12.65 -1.30
C ASP A 132 9.73 -12.84 -2.67
N ARG A 133 10.36 -11.80 -3.23
CA ARG A 133 11.27 -11.94 -4.38
C ARG A 133 12.43 -12.86 -4.05
N MET A 134 13.09 -12.67 -2.90
CA MET A 134 14.19 -13.53 -2.46
C MET A 134 13.74 -15.00 -2.40
N ALA A 135 12.59 -15.28 -1.77
CA ALA A 135 12.00 -16.62 -1.71
C ALA A 135 11.75 -17.23 -3.10
N ASP A 136 11.28 -16.44 -4.07
CA ASP A 136 11.13 -16.87 -5.46
C ASP A 136 12.46 -17.28 -6.09
N THR A 137 13.51 -16.46 -5.92
CA THR A 137 14.85 -16.75 -6.47
C THR A 137 15.52 -17.97 -5.84
N VAL A 138 15.39 -18.17 -4.52
CA VAL A 138 15.96 -19.33 -3.83
C VAL A 138 15.27 -20.61 -4.29
N ARG A 139 13.95 -20.55 -4.52
CA ARG A 139 13.15 -21.70 -4.99
C ARG A 139 13.44 -22.06 -6.45
N THR A 140 13.67 -21.08 -7.32
CA THR A 140 13.74 -21.27 -8.78
C THR A 140 15.15 -21.23 -9.34
N GLY A 141 16.07 -20.53 -8.69
CA GLY A 141 17.37 -20.16 -9.23
C GLY A 141 17.33 -19.00 -10.22
N GLU A 142 16.15 -18.48 -10.57
CA GLU A 142 15.94 -17.45 -11.61
C GLU A 142 15.70 -16.06 -11.00
N VAL A 143 15.60 -15.03 -11.86
CA VAL A 143 15.17 -13.68 -11.44
C VAL A 143 13.72 -13.70 -10.96
N ALA A 144 13.44 -13.03 -9.85
CA ALA A 144 12.11 -13.03 -9.26
C ALA A 144 11.07 -12.36 -10.16
N THR A 145 9.91 -13.01 -10.28
CA THR A 145 8.77 -12.54 -11.10
C THR A 145 7.66 -11.88 -10.31
N THR A 146 7.76 -11.91 -8.98
CA THR A 146 6.85 -11.22 -8.05
C THR A 146 6.71 -9.74 -8.42
N THR A 147 5.46 -9.28 -8.62
CA THR A 147 5.13 -7.87 -8.86
C THR A 147 4.83 -7.15 -7.54
N TRP A 148 4.83 -5.82 -7.57
CA TRP A 148 4.56 -4.96 -6.42
C TRP A 148 3.08 -4.96 -5.96
N ASP A 149 2.18 -5.55 -6.73
CA ASP A 149 0.74 -5.44 -6.52
C ASP A 149 0.32 -5.97 -5.13
N GLY A 150 -0.42 -5.15 -4.37
CA GLY A 150 -1.00 -5.52 -3.08
C GLY A 150 -0.12 -5.30 -1.84
N TYR A 151 1.20 -5.04 -1.97
CA TYR A 151 2.05 -4.83 -0.80
C TYR A 151 1.71 -3.56 -0.04
N LEU A 152 1.41 -2.46 -0.74
CA LEU A 152 1.05 -1.18 -0.12
C LEU A 152 -0.16 -1.29 0.84
N ALA A 153 -1.10 -2.18 0.57
CA ALA A 153 -2.27 -2.42 1.43
C ALA A 153 -1.90 -2.98 2.82
N MET A 154 -0.68 -3.49 2.99
CA MET A 154 -0.17 -3.97 4.28
C MET A 154 0.25 -2.83 5.21
N GLY A 155 0.41 -1.60 4.72
CA GLY A 155 0.99 -0.50 5.49
C GLY A 155 0.22 -0.15 6.77
N SER A 156 -1.10 -0.26 6.73
CA SER A 156 -2.00 -0.07 7.87
C SER A 156 -1.94 -1.22 8.88
N GLU A 157 -1.63 -2.46 8.47
CA GLU A 157 -1.35 -3.56 9.40
C GLU A 157 -0.03 -3.30 10.14
N TYR A 158 0.99 -2.81 9.42
CA TYR A 158 2.24 -2.38 10.02
C TYR A 158 2.06 -1.19 10.96
N ALA A 159 1.29 -0.18 10.58
CA ALA A 159 1.01 0.97 11.44
C ALA A 159 0.38 0.54 12.77
N ALA A 160 -0.57 -0.41 12.71
CA ALA A 160 -1.19 -0.98 13.91
C ALA A 160 -0.21 -1.82 14.74
N ALA A 161 0.62 -2.65 14.09
CA ALA A 161 1.59 -3.50 14.79
C ALA A 161 2.68 -2.72 15.53
N PHE A 162 2.94 -1.47 15.13
CA PHE A 162 3.95 -0.59 15.71
C PHE A 162 3.35 0.56 16.54
N ASP A 163 2.06 0.48 16.89
CA ASP A 163 1.34 1.48 17.69
C ASP A 163 1.51 2.92 17.17
N LEU A 164 1.50 3.10 15.84
CA LEU A 164 1.66 4.43 15.26
C LEU A 164 0.49 5.35 15.66
N PRO A 165 0.74 6.66 15.88
CA PRO A 165 -0.31 7.64 16.08
C PRO A 165 -1.37 7.60 14.96
N GLU A 166 -2.62 7.88 15.33
CA GLU A 166 -3.77 7.84 14.43
C GLU A 166 -3.58 8.68 13.14
N ALA A 167 -2.85 9.80 13.22
CA ALA A 167 -2.49 10.60 12.06
C ALA A 167 -1.62 9.84 11.04
N GLN A 168 -0.64 9.05 11.50
CA GLN A 168 0.24 8.24 10.65
C GLN A 168 -0.49 7.01 10.09
N VAL A 169 -1.47 6.47 10.83
CA VAL A 169 -2.41 5.45 10.30
C VAL A 169 -3.22 6.03 9.13
N GLY A 170 -3.65 7.29 9.22
CA GLY A 170 -4.33 7.99 8.14
C GLY A 170 -3.51 8.05 6.85
N GLU A 171 -2.22 8.38 6.94
CA GLU A 171 -1.32 8.42 5.77
C GLU A 171 -1.12 7.03 5.14
N ALA A 172 -0.95 5.99 5.95
CA ALA A 172 -0.86 4.61 5.46
C ALA A 172 -2.13 4.15 4.74
N LEU A 173 -3.30 4.52 5.28
CA LEU A 173 -4.58 4.25 4.63
C LEU A 173 -4.74 5.05 3.34
N LEU A 174 -4.21 6.27 3.26
CA LEU A 174 -4.26 7.06 2.04
C LEU A 174 -3.47 6.38 0.91
N MET A 175 -2.28 5.85 1.20
CA MET A 175 -1.51 5.06 0.24
C MET A 175 -2.29 3.83 -0.23
N SER A 176 -2.95 3.12 0.69
CA SER A 176 -3.79 1.97 0.38
C SER A 176 -4.97 2.37 -0.52
N ALA A 177 -5.65 3.48 -0.22
CA ALA A 177 -6.74 4.02 -1.03
C ALA A 177 -6.30 4.34 -2.47
N LEU A 178 -5.17 5.05 -2.61
CA LEU A 178 -4.61 5.42 -3.91
C LEU A 178 -4.17 4.19 -4.71
N GLY A 179 -3.52 3.20 -4.08
CA GLY A 179 -3.10 1.97 -4.74
C GLY A 179 -4.28 1.19 -5.33
N GLN A 180 -5.34 0.99 -4.55
CA GLN A 180 -6.54 0.28 -5.00
C GLN A 180 -7.25 1.02 -6.15
N LEU A 181 -7.30 2.35 -6.09
CA LEU A 181 -7.83 3.15 -7.19
C LEU A 181 -6.97 3.06 -8.45
N LYS A 182 -5.64 3.06 -8.33
CA LYS A 182 -4.73 2.92 -9.50
C LYS A 182 -5.06 1.63 -10.27
N ASP A 183 -5.32 0.53 -9.57
CA ASP A 183 -5.66 -0.74 -10.19
C ASP A 183 -7.02 -0.71 -10.89
N LEU A 184 -8.04 -0.11 -10.26
CA LEU A 184 -9.37 0.02 -10.85
C LEU A 184 -9.40 0.98 -12.06
N VAL A 185 -8.71 2.13 -11.95
CA VAL A 185 -8.58 3.09 -13.04
C VAL A 185 -7.84 2.45 -14.22
N ARG A 186 -6.72 1.77 -13.99
CA ARG A 186 -5.99 1.03 -15.03
C ARG A 186 -6.85 -0.03 -15.71
N ALA A 187 -7.71 -0.71 -14.95
CA ALA A 187 -8.59 -1.75 -15.50
C ALA A 187 -9.74 -1.20 -16.35
N GLY A 188 -10.14 0.07 -16.16
CA GLY A 188 -11.41 0.59 -16.67
C GLY A 188 -11.34 1.84 -17.55
N ALA A 189 -10.45 2.79 -17.27
CA ALA A 189 -10.59 4.17 -17.73
C ALA A 189 -10.27 4.38 -19.22
N ASP A 190 -9.33 3.61 -19.77
CA ASP A 190 -8.79 3.80 -21.13
C ASP A 190 -9.23 2.69 -22.12
N GLY A 191 -10.01 1.71 -21.66
CA GLY A 191 -10.42 0.54 -22.45
C GLY A 191 -11.92 0.46 -22.77
N ASP A 192 -12.39 -0.73 -23.14
CA ASP A 192 -13.81 -0.97 -23.51
C ASP A 192 -14.79 -0.63 -22.36
N ALA A 193 -14.33 -0.73 -21.11
CA ALA A 193 -15.13 -0.43 -19.93
C ALA A 193 -15.32 1.08 -19.69
N ALA A 194 -14.60 1.96 -20.41
CA ALA A 194 -14.61 3.41 -20.20
C ALA A 194 -16.02 4.03 -20.23
N THR A 195 -16.90 3.48 -21.07
CA THR A 195 -18.29 3.98 -21.25
C THR A 195 -19.32 3.28 -20.38
N MET A 196 -18.90 2.35 -19.51
CA MET A 196 -19.80 1.67 -18.58
C MET A 196 -20.31 2.67 -17.54
N THR A 197 -21.62 2.64 -17.28
CA THR A 197 -22.24 3.48 -16.25
C THR A 197 -21.77 3.06 -14.87
N THR A 198 -21.39 4.02 -14.05
CA THR A 198 -21.09 3.79 -12.64
C THR A 198 -22.34 3.97 -11.78
N PRO A 199 -22.33 3.52 -10.53
CA PRO A 199 -23.34 3.91 -9.55
C PRO A 199 -23.36 5.41 -9.24
N CYS A 200 -22.36 6.19 -9.68
CA CYS A 200 -22.33 7.64 -9.53
C CYS A 200 -23.20 8.25 -10.63
N GLU A 201 -24.32 8.86 -10.24
CA GLU A 201 -25.39 9.18 -11.17
C GLU A 201 -24.93 10.14 -12.27
N GLY A 202 -25.02 9.71 -13.53
CA GLY A 202 -24.59 10.50 -14.69
C GLY A 202 -23.09 10.40 -15.01
N TRP A 203 -22.38 9.47 -14.38
CA TRP A 203 -20.95 9.24 -14.59
C TRP A 203 -20.68 7.86 -15.16
N ASP A 204 -19.93 7.81 -16.25
CA ASP A 204 -19.28 6.58 -16.73
C ASP A 204 -17.90 6.42 -16.08
N VAL A 205 -17.29 5.25 -16.30
CA VAL A 205 -15.98 4.89 -15.72
C VAL A 205 -14.90 5.90 -16.08
N ARG A 206 -14.86 6.35 -17.34
CA ARG A 206 -13.86 7.34 -17.80
C ARG A 206 -14.03 8.67 -17.10
N ARG A 207 -15.24 9.24 -17.12
CA ARG A 207 -15.50 10.54 -16.50
C ARG A 207 -15.23 10.50 -14.99
N LEU A 208 -15.57 9.40 -14.31
CA LEU A 208 -15.28 9.24 -12.89
C LEU A 208 -13.77 9.16 -12.62
N SER A 209 -13.02 8.51 -13.50
CA SER A 209 -11.56 8.44 -13.39
C SER A 209 -10.89 9.79 -13.66
N GLU A 210 -11.38 10.58 -14.63
CA GLU A 210 -10.93 11.96 -14.88
C GLU A 210 -11.22 12.89 -13.67
N HIS A 211 -12.35 12.67 -12.98
CA HIS A 211 -12.65 13.33 -11.70
C HIS A 211 -11.66 12.98 -10.61
N LEU A 212 -11.28 11.70 -10.49
CA LEU A 212 -10.28 11.28 -9.52
C LEU A 212 -8.91 11.93 -9.78
N VAL A 213 -8.52 12.12 -11.04
CA VAL A 213 -7.32 12.90 -11.40
C VAL A 213 -7.47 14.35 -10.91
N THR A 214 -8.54 15.03 -11.34
CA THR A 214 -8.79 16.45 -11.03
C THR A 214 -8.83 16.71 -9.52
N THR A 215 -9.51 15.83 -8.78
CA THR A 215 -9.69 15.95 -7.32
C THR A 215 -8.40 15.65 -6.57
N THR A 216 -7.59 14.70 -7.05
CA THR A 216 -6.28 14.40 -6.46
C THR A 216 -5.30 15.57 -6.64
N GLU A 217 -5.26 16.17 -7.82
CA GLU A 217 -4.48 17.40 -8.05
C GLU A 217 -4.95 18.56 -7.15
N ALA A 218 -6.27 18.68 -6.94
CA ALA A 218 -6.85 19.67 -6.05
C ALA A 218 -6.42 19.45 -4.59
N PHE A 219 -6.41 18.20 -4.11
CA PHE A 219 -5.87 17.86 -2.80
C PHE A 219 -4.38 18.21 -2.68
N THR A 220 -3.57 17.91 -3.70
CA THR A 220 -2.15 18.26 -3.73
C THR A 220 -1.93 19.77 -3.58
N ARG A 221 -2.71 20.59 -4.31
CA ARG A 221 -2.69 22.05 -4.17
C ARG A 221 -3.09 22.49 -2.76
N GLY A 222 -4.14 21.89 -2.19
CA GLY A 222 -4.57 22.18 -0.82
C GLY A 222 -3.51 21.88 0.23
N VAL A 223 -2.82 20.75 0.12
CA VAL A 223 -1.68 20.36 0.99
C VAL A 223 -0.54 21.38 0.90
N ARG A 224 -0.31 21.97 -0.29
CA ARG A 224 0.68 23.04 -0.51
C ARG A 224 0.21 24.42 -0.03
N GLY A 225 -1.00 24.53 0.52
CA GLY A 225 -1.59 25.81 0.97
C GLY A 225 -2.07 26.72 -0.17
N GLU A 226 -2.25 26.18 -1.36
CA GLU A 226 -2.74 26.93 -2.52
C GLU A 226 -4.28 27.07 -2.50
N ALA A 227 -4.81 28.07 -3.20
CA ALA A 227 -6.26 28.24 -3.33
C ALA A 227 -6.87 27.17 -4.25
N VAL A 228 -7.94 26.52 -3.80
CA VAL A 228 -8.63 25.45 -4.54
C VAL A 228 -10.11 25.80 -4.74
N ASP A 229 -10.57 25.68 -5.99
CA ASP A 229 -11.99 25.74 -6.32
C ASP A 229 -12.58 24.32 -6.35
N TRP A 230 -13.27 23.96 -5.26
CA TRP A 230 -13.92 22.65 -5.11
C TRP A 230 -15.21 22.50 -5.92
N THR A 231 -15.64 23.54 -6.65
CA THR A 231 -16.82 23.52 -7.51
C THR A 231 -16.49 23.32 -8.98
N ALA A 232 -15.20 23.29 -9.32
CA ALA A 232 -14.73 23.10 -10.68
C ALA A 232 -15.14 21.71 -11.21
N SER A 233 -15.61 21.68 -12.46
CA SER A 233 -15.90 20.41 -13.13
C SER A 233 -14.61 19.66 -13.47
N PRO A 234 -14.63 18.32 -13.51
CA PRO A 234 -13.50 17.52 -13.97
C PRO A 234 -13.04 17.98 -15.34
N GLN A 235 -11.72 18.06 -15.50
CA GLN A 235 -11.13 18.38 -16.80
C GLN A 235 -10.88 17.08 -17.57
N PRO A 236 -11.20 17.02 -18.88
CA PRO A 236 -10.79 15.90 -19.72
C PRO A 236 -9.28 15.75 -19.68
N VAL A 237 -8.80 14.52 -19.48
CA VAL A 237 -7.36 14.22 -19.52
C VAL A 237 -6.92 14.05 -20.97
N GLU A 238 -5.86 14.75 -21.36
CA GLU A 238 -5.18 14.51 -22.62
C GLU A 238 -4.29 13.26 -22.49
N GLY A 239 -4.67 12.15 -23.14
CA GLY A 239 -3.90 10.90 -23.11
C GLY A 239 -4.57 9.81 -22.27
N GLU A 240 -3.74 8.95 -21.66
CA GLU A 240 -4.19 7.84 -20.81
C GLU A 240 -4.54 8.33 -19.40
N VAL A 241 -5.80 8.11 -19.00
CA VAL A 241 -6.31 8.51 -17.69
C VAL A 241 -5.61 7.73 -16.57
N ALA A 242 -5.29 6.45 -16.80
CA ALA A 242 -4.57 5.63 -15.84
C ALA A 242 -3.18 6.18 -15.51
N GLN A 243 -2.45 6.67 -16.52
CA GLN A 243 -1.14 7.29 -16.30
C GLN A 243 -1.27 8.62 -15.54
N ALA A 244 -2.23 9.47 -15.94
CA ALA A 244 -2.47 10.75 -15.28
C ALA A 244 -2.87 10.57 -13.80
N PHE A 245 -3.72 9.58 -13.48
CA PHE A 245 -4.10 9.29 -12.10
C PHE A 245 -2.92 8.75 -11.29
N ALA A 246 -2.09 7.87 -11.88
CA ALA A 246 -0.90 7.37 -11.21
C ALA A 246 0.05 8.51 -10.82
N GLN A 247 0.30 9.44 -11.75
CA GLN A 247 1.13 10.63 -11.51
C GLN A 247 0.52 11.54 -10.42
N ALA A 248 -0.78 11.86 -10.51
CA ALA A 248 -1.44 12.71 -9.53
C ALA A 248 -1.37 12.10 -8.12
N ALA A 249 -1.54 10.79 -7.99
CA ALA A 249 -1.43 10.07 -6.73
C ALA A 249 -0.01 10.12 -6.13
N ASP A 250 1.02 9.97 -6.97
CA ASP A 250 2.43 10.06 -6.53
C ASP A 250 2.78 11.49 -6.09
N GLU A 251 2.27 12.50 -6.80
CA GLU A 251 2.44 13.90 -6.43
C GLU A 251 1.73 14.26 -5.11
N LEU A 252 0.53 13.74 -4.86
CA LEU A 252 -0.18 13.92 -3.60
C LEU A 252 0.60 13.29 -2.44
N PHE A 253 1.08 12.05 -2.63
CA PHE A 253 1.89 11.36 -1.63
C PHE A 253 3.15 12.16 -1.27
N HIS A 254 3.89 12.61 -2.28
CA HIS A 254 5.09 13.44 -2.07
C HIS A 254 4.77 14.77 -1.38
N ALA A 255 3.66 15.42 -1.75
CA ALA A 255 3.27 16.68 -1.12
C ALA A 255 2.96 16.49 0.37
N ARG A 256 2.25 15.43 0.73
CA ARG A 256 1.90 15.12 2.13
C ARG A 256 3.12 14.69 2.94
N SER A 257 4.00 13.86 2.39
CA SER A 257 5.23 13.44 3.08
C SER A 257 6.13 14.65 3.40
N THR A 258 6.19 15.63 2.51
CA THR A 258 6.94 16.88 2.73
C THR A 258 6.27 17.77 3.77
N ALA A 259 4.93 17.81 3.81
CA ALA A 259 4.18 18.65 4.75
C ALA A 259 4.18 18.10 6.18
N GLY A 260 4.24 16.77 6.36
CA GLY A 260 4.25 16.12 7.66
C GLY A 260 3.03 16.50 8.52
N GLU A 261 3.25 16.74 9.81
CA GLU A 261 2.18 17.07 10.78
C GLU A 261 1.55 18.47 10.60
N SER A 262 1.98 19.24 9.59
CA SER A 262 1.44 20.59 9.34
C SER A 262 0.11 20.61 8.58
N VAL A 263 -0.34 19.45 8.08
CA VAL A 263 -1.62 19.28 7.38
C VAL A 263 -2.57 18.38 8.14
N ASP A 264 -3.87 18.63 7.97
CA ASP A 264 -4.90 17.80 8.59
C ASP A 264 -4.82 16.34 8.10
N PRO A 265 -5.21 15.37 8.95
CA PRO A 265 -5.29 13.97 8.56
C PRO A 265 -6.09 13.77 7.26
N PRO A 266 -5.76 12.77 6.43
CA PRO A 266 -6.34 12.61 5.09
C PRO A 266 -7.76 12.04 5.12
N ASP A 267 -8.51 12.18 6.21
CA ASP A 267 -9.81 11.55 6.44
C ASP A 267 -10.86 11.94 5.39
N TRP A 268 -10.83 13.19 4.91
CA TRP A 268 -11.68 13.62 3.79
C TRP A 268 -11.27 12.97 2.47
N GLN A 269 -9.97 12.86 2.21
CA GLN A 269 -9.43 12.21 1.01
C GLN A 269 -9.80 10.73 1.01
N LEU A 270 -9.69 10.06 2.16
CA LEU A 270 -10.11 8.68 2.35
C LEU A 270 -11.60 8.48 2.07
N ALA A 271 -12.47 9.39 2.52
CA ALA A 271 -13.90 9.33 2.21
C ALA A 271 -14.17 9.42 0.70
N GLU A 272 -13.58 10.41 0.03
CA GLU A 272 -13.69 10.59 -1.42
C GLU A 272 -13.24 9.35 -2.19
N TYR A 273 -12.03 8.87 -1.89
CA TYR A 273 -11.45 7.71 -2.55
C TYR A 273 -12.21 6.43 -2.26
N ALA A 274 -12.71 6.23 -1.04
CA ALA A 274 -13.46 5.04 -0.70
C ALA A 274 -14.80 4.94 -1.46
N VAL A 275 -15.56 6.05 -1.57
CA VAL A 275 -16.83 6.07 -2.31
C VAL A 275 -16.58 5.68 -3.76
N HIS A 276 -15.59 6.30 -4.39
CA HIS A 276 -15.32 6.09 -5.81
C HIS A 276 -14.58 4.77 -6.12
N THR A 277 -13.87 4.21 -5.14
CA THR A 277 -13.39 2.82 -5.21
C THR A 277 -14.57 1.86 -5.35
N TRP A 278 -15.61 2.01 -4.51
CA TRP A 278 -16.81 1.17 -4.61
C TRP A 278 -17.55 1.37 -5.93
N ASP A 279 -17.63 2.61 -6.43
CA ASP A 279 -18.27 2.93 -7.71
C ASP A 279 -17.58 2.22 -8.89
N LEU A 280 -16.25 2.34 -8.97
CA LEU A 280 -15.47 1.72 -10.03
C LEU A 280 -15.47 0.20 -9.91
N ALA A 281 -15.30 -0.34 -8.69
CA ALA A 281 -15.36 -1.78 -8.47
C ALA A 281 -16.70 -2.36 -8.92
N THR A 282 -17.80 -1.70 -8.55
CA THR A 282 -19.16 -2.11 -8.95
C THR A 282 -19.36 -2.04 -10.46
N ALA A 283 -18.94 -0.95 -11.10
CA ALA A 283 -19.03 -0.79 -12.55
C ALA A 283 -18.23 -1.87 -13.29
N LEU A 284 -17.04 -2.22 -12.79
CA LEU A 284 -16.14 -3.21 -13.38
C LEU A 284 -16.46 -4.66 -12.97
N GLY A 285 -17.51 -4.88 -12.17
CA GLY A 285 -17.88 -6.20 -11.66
C GLY A 285 -16.81 -6.84 -10.76
N ARG A 286 -16.02 -6.03 -10.06
CA ARG A 286 -14.97 -6.46 -9.12
C ARG A 286 -15.53 -6.51 -7.69
N PRO A 287 -15.18 -7.53 -6.89
CA PRO A 287 -15.54 -7.54 -5.47
C PRO A 287 -14.72 -6.52 -4.69
N THR A 288 -15.30 -5.98 -3.61
CA THR A 288 -14.60 -5.11 -2.64
C THR A 288 -14.03 -5.89 -1.46
N ALA A 289 -14.29 -7.20 -1.36
CA ALA A 289 -13.87 -8.02 -0.21
C ALA A 289 -12.35 -8.14 -0.04
N ASP A 290 -11.59 -8.06 -1.14
CA ASP A 290 -10.13 -8.16 -1.13
C ASP A 290 -9.44 -6.79 -0.96
N LEU A 291 -10.23 -5.71 -0.84
CA LEU A 291 -9.73 -4.36 -0.56
C LEU A 291 -9.48 -4.17 0.94
N ASP A 292 -8.59 -3.24 1.28
CA ASP A 292 -8.38 -2.78 2.66
C ASP A 292 -9.63 -2.07 3.18
N GLN A 293 -10.44 -2.81 3.92
CA GLN A 293 -11.71 -2.34 4.50
C GLN A 293 -11.51 -1.11 5.39
N ARG A 294 -10.33 -0.95 6.01
CA ARG A 294 -10.05 0.18 6.92
C ARG A 294 -10.10 1.53 6.21
N VAL A 295 -9.80 1.58 4.91
CA VAL A 295 -9.96 2.78 4.08
C VAL A 295 -11.42 3.24 4.10
N ALA A 296 -12.35 2.32 3.84
CA ALA A 296 -13.76 2.61 3.85
C ALA A 296 -14.30 2.87 5.26
N GLU A 297 -13.83 2.15 6.28
CA GLU A 297 -14.21 2.39 7.68
C GLU A 297 -13.83 3.81 8.13
N ARG A 298 -12.60 4.24 7.82
CA ARG A 298 -12.09 5.58 8.19
C ARG A 298 -12.82 6.68 7.43
N GLY A 299 -12.99 6.52 6.12
CA GLY A 299 -13.80 7.42 5.30
C GLY A 299 -15.23 7.52 5.80
N ALA A 300 -15.85 6.40 6.19
CA ALA A 300 -17.23 6.37 6.68
C ALA A 300 -17.37 7.07 8.04
N ALA A 301 -16.38 6.91 8.93
CA ALA A 301 -16.33 7.63 10.19
C ALA A 301 -16.28 9.15 9.97
N PHE A 302 -15.41 9.61 9.06
CA PHE A 302 -15.34 11.02 8.66
C PHE A 302 -16.67 11.53 8.10
N MET A 303 -17.27 10.80 7.16
CA MET A 303 -18.54 11.15 6.55
C MET A 303 -19.67 11.23 7.58
N ARG A 304 -19.78 10.28 8.51
CA ARG A 304 -20.82 10.27 9.55
C ARG A 304 -20.70 11.43 10.55
N VAL A 305 -19.49 11.94 10.76
CA VAL A 305 -19.27 13.11 11.63
C VAL A 305 -19.60 14.42 10.91
N ASN A 306 -19.31 14.51 9.61
CA ASN A 306 -19.38 15.77 8.86
C ASN A 306 -20.65 15.92 7.99
N LEU A 307 -21.34 14.81 7.68
CA LEU A 307 -22.56 14.81 6.88
C LEU A 307 -23.79 14.49 7.73
N SER A 308 -24.83 15.25 7.46
CA SER A 308 -26.18 15.17 8.02
C SER A 308 -27.17 15.29 6.86
N ASP A 309 -28.43 14.91 7.04
CA ASP A 309 -29.44 15.01 5.98
C ASP A 309 -29.62 16.42 5.39
N GLU A 310 -29.24 17.45 6.13
CA GLU A 310 -29.39 18.86 5.74
C GLU A 310 -28.21 19.42 4.94
N ASN A 311 -27.00 18.84 5.04
CA ASN A 311 -25.76 19.43 4.47
C ASN A 311 -25.05 18.57 3.41
N ARG A 312 -25.72 17.51 2.91
CA ARG A 312 -25.17 16.54 1.94
C ARG A 312 -24.98 17.08 0.52
N GLY A 313 -25.66 18.18 0.21
CA GLY A 313 -25.67 18.77 -1.14
C GLY A 313 -26.22 17.82 -2.21
N GLU A 314 -25.80 18.05 -3.45
CA GLU A 314 -26.18 17.23 -4.62
C GLU A 314 -25.19 16.07 -4.87
N ALA A 315 -24.00 16.12 -4.26
CA ALA A 315 -22.96 15.11 -4.43
C ALA A 315 -23.29 13.77 -3.74
N PHE A 316 -24.08 13.80 -2.66
CA PHE A 316 -24.50 12.61 -1.92
C PHE A 316 -26.03 12.47 -1.91
N GLY A 317 -26.56 11.38 -2.46
CA GLY A 317 -27.99 11.02 -2.34
C GLY A 317 -28.35 10.61 -0.91
N PRO A 318 -29.63 10.49 -0.53
CA PRO A 318 -30.04 10.14 0.85
C PRO A 318 -29.45 8.81 1.33
N ALA A 319 -29.07 8.74 2.61
CA ALA A 319 -28.46 7.55 3.21
C ALA A 319 -29.43 6.38 3.12
N ARG A 320 -28.91 5.23 2.68
CA ARG A 320 -29.68 4.00 2.52
C ARG A 320 -29.43 3.05 3.68
N PRO A 321 -30.34 2.08 3.92
CA PRO A 321 -30.12 1.06 4.94
C PRO A 321 -28.79 0.32 4.72
N GLU A 322 -28.08 0.05 5.81
CA GLU A 322 -26.83 -0.71 5.77
C GLU A 322 -27.08 -2.12 5.18
N PRO A 323 -26.20 -2.59 4.28
CA PRO A 323 -26.21 -3.97 3.82
C PRO A 323 -25.86 -4.95 4.97
N GLN A 324 -25.83 -6.26 4.68
CA GLN A 324 -25.49 -7.26 5.68
C GLN A 324 -24.03 -7.08 6.14
N ALA A 325 -23.79 -7.19 7.46
CA ALA A 325 -22.49 -6.93 8.09
C ALA A 325 -21.30 -7.62 7.41
N GLY A 326 -20.23 -6.86 7.16
CA GLY A 326 -18.92 -7.38 6.73
C GLY A 326 -18.30 -6.76 5.48
N ASP A 327 -18.92 -5.75 4.87
CA ASP A 327 -18.36 -5.02 3.71
C ASP A 327 -18.40 -3.51 3.97
N ALA A 328 -17.27 -2.97 4.44
CA ALA A 328 -17.17 -1.57 4.84
C ALA A 328 -17.34 -0.62 3.65
N TYR A 329 -16.95 -1.04 2.45
CA TYR A 329 -17.15 -0.27 1.22
C TYR A 329 -18.64 -0.18 0.87
N ALA A 330 -19.38 -1.29 0.97
CA ALA A 330 -20.82 -1.27 0.76
C ALA A 330 -21.55 -0.44 1.83
N ASP A 331 -21.13 -0.50 3.10
CA ASP A 331 -21.70 0.34 4.17
C ASP A 331 -21.47 1.83 3.89
N LEU A 332 -20.25 2.20 3.51
CA LEU A 332 -19.90 3.58 3.13
C LEU A 332 -20.69 4.04 1.90
N ALA A 333 -20.80 3.21 0.87
CA ALA A 333 -21.56 3.53 -0.33
C ALA A 333 -23.06 3.70 -0.05
N ALA A 334 -23.63 2.87 0.82
CA ALA A 334 -25.01 3.02 1.28
C ALA A 334 -25.22 4.34 2.02
N PHE A 335 -24.28 4.72 2.90
CA PHE A 335 -24.32 6.02 3.58
C PHE A 335 -24.23 7.19 2.60
N ALA A 336 -23.38 7.08 1.57
CA ALA A 336 -23.24 8.03 0.46
C ALA A 336 -24.47 8.07 -0.48
N GLY A 337 -25.45 7.18 -0.27
CA GLY A 337 -26.74 7.15 -0.96
C GLY A 337 -26.81 6.23 -2.17
N ARG A 338 -25.81 5.37 -2.36
CA ARG A 338 -25.73 4.43 -3.49
C ARG A 338 -26.63 3.21 -3.27
N ASP A 339 -27.10 2.62 -4.37
CA ASP A 339 -27.88 1.39 -4.32
C ASP A 339 -26.97 0.18 -4.20
N VAL A 340 -26.82 -0.34 -3.00
CA VAL A 340 -25.94 -1.49 -2.71
C VAL A 340 -26.67 -2.84 -2.79
N GLY A 341 -27.95 -2.84 -3.16
CA GLY A 341 -28.76 -4.06 -3.31
C GLY A 341 -28.93 -4.86 -2.00
N LEU A 342 -30.05 -4.65 -1.29
CA LEU A 342 -30.41 -5.55 -0.19
C LEU A 342 -30.72 -6.95 -0.74
N ARG A 343 -29.90 -7.97 -0.42
CA ARG A 343 -30.40 -9.35 -0.50
C ARG A 343 -31.53 -9.47 0.51
N SER A 344 -32.77 -9.51 0.02
CA SER A 344 -33.92 -9.82 0.86
C SER A 344 -33.61 -11.05 1.71
N PRO A 345 -33.85 -11.04 3.03
CA PRO A 345 -33.71 -12.26 3.83
C PRO A 345 -34.58 -13.32 3.19
N GLY A 346 -33.95 -14.40 2.74
CA GLY A 346 -34.56 -15.40 1.87
C GLY A 346 -35.97 -15.75 2.34
N ARG A 347 -36.95 -15.48 1.49
CA ARG A 347 -38.33 -15.93 1.69
C ARG A 347 -38.25 -17.45 1.90
N ARG A 348 -38.43 -17.92 3.13
CA ARG A 348 -38.66 -19.36 3.39
C ARG A 348 -39.74 -19.82 2.39
N PRO A 349 -39.53 -20.91 1.65
CA PRO A 349 -40.57 -21.41 0.77
C PRO A 349 -41.79 -21.72 1.62
N ALA A 350 -42.88 -21.00 1.35
CA ALA A 350 -44.19 -21.30 1.92
C ALA A 350 -44.64 -22.62 1.31
N GLY A 351 -44.44 -23.73 2.02
CA GLY A 351 -44.89 -25.05 1.58
C GLY A 351 -43.96 -26.18 1.97
N ALA A 352 -43.85 -26.44 3.27
CA ALA A 352 -43.49 -27.77 3.76
C ALA A 352 -44.45 -28.11 4.90
N THR A 353 -45.52 -28.81 4.57
CA THR A 353 -46.38 -29.50 5.53
C THR A 353 -45.56 -30.64 6.15
N PRO A 354 -45.54 -30.81 7.48
CA PRO A 354 -44.72 -31.84 8.11
C PRO A 354 -45.32 -33.25 7.88
N PRO A 355 -44.50 -34.28 7.61
CA PRO A 355 -44.82 -35.66 7.97
C PRO A 355 -44.51 -35.95 9.44
#